data_AF-A0A7C7UES0-F1
#
_entry.id   AF-A0A7C7UES0-F1
#
_cell.length_a   1.000
_cell.length_b   1.000
_cell.length_c   1.000
_cell.angle_alpha   90.00
_cell.angle_beta   90.00
_cell.angle_gamma   90.00
#
_symmetry.space_group_name_H-M   'P 1'
#
loop_
_entity.id
_entity.type
_entity.pdbx_description
1 polymer ?
#
loop_
_entity_poly.entity_id
_entity_poly.type
_entity_poly.pdbx_seq_one_letter_code
_entity_poly.pdbx_strand_id
1 'polypeptide(L)'
;MAPVAAERRDFGPIRAYRLALPSSAPHTAVSYLGSGIELCGYALSSDELRPGDVLTVTLFWKRDGPVTEDYTIFVHLLDEENRMWGQHDGPPLMGAYPTGRWTGGLVLPDPHALVISPETPPGRYRLLVGMYRWPSLERLPAYRPGGERWLDDRALLTEVRIIAPVRASNLSPPSFP
;
A
#
# COMPACT_ATOMS: atom_id res chain seq x y z
N MET A 1 3.71 19.22 -1.03
CA MET A 1 2.50 18.51 -0.55
C MET A 1 1.59 18.36 -1.76
N ALA A 2 1.68 17.23 -2.47
CA ALA A 2 0.82 17.01 -3.63
C ALA A 2 -0.64 16.90 -3.13
N PRO A 3 -1.61 17.57 -3.77
CA PRO A 3 -2.99 17.45 -3.34
C PRO A 3 -3.46 16.02 -3.54
N VAL A 4 -3.93 15.39 -2.47
CA VAL A 4 -4.48 14.03 -2.48
C VAL A 4 -5.75 13.95 -3.35
N ALA A 5 -6.43 15.08 -3.60
CA ALA A 5 -7.61 15.19 -4.45
C ALA A 5 -7.36 16.05 -5.70
N ALA A 6 -7.67 15.49 -6.88
CA ALA A 6 -7.71 16.22 -8.16
C ALA A 6 -8.91 17.17 -8.26
N GLU A 7 -10.02 16.84 -7.60
CA GLU A 7 -11.24 17.65 -7.61
C GLU A 7 -11.98 17.46 -6.30
N ARG A 8 -12.46 18.56 -5.71
CA ARG A 8 -13.40 18.53 -4.58
C ARG A 8 -14.76 19.01 -5.10
N ARG A 9 -15.81 18.23 -4.85
CA ARG A 9 -17.20 18.63 -5.06
C ARG A 9 -17.95 18.57 -3.74
N ASP A 10 -18.65 19.65 -3.43
CA ASP A 10 -19.48 19.74 -2.25
C ASP A 10 -20.95 19.48 -2.64
N PHE A 11 -21.62 18.61 -1.88
CA PHE A 11 -23.03 18.26 -2.01
C PHE A 11 -23.69 18.42 -0.63
N GLY A 12 -24.01 19.66 -0.26
CA GLY A 12 -24.47 19.97 1.10
C GLY A 12 -23.38 19.61 2.13
N PRO A 13 -23.66 18.75 3.14
CA PRO A 13 -22.64 18.31 4.10
C PRO A 13 -21.66 17.28 3.51
N ILE A 14 -21.99 16.66 2.36
CA ILE A 14 -21.17 15.63 1.73
C ILE A 14 -20.05 16.29 0.93
N ARG A 15 -18.82 15.85 1.16
CA ARG A 15 -17.66 16.23 0.36
C ARG A 15 -17.21 15.03 -0.45
N ALA A 16 -17.30 15.14 -1.78
CA ALA A 16 -16.76 14.17 -2.71
C ALA A 16 -15.36 14.63 -3.14
N TYR A 17 -14.38 13.76 -2.98
CA TYR A 17 -13.01 13.98 -3.45
C TYR A 17 -12.76 13.04 -4.61
N ARG A 18 -12.47 13.56 -5.80
CA ARG A 18 -11.87 12.77 -6.86
C ARG A 18 -10.39 12.64 -6.52
N LEU A 19 -10.00 11.46 -6.07
CA LEU A 19 -8.59 11.15 -5.92
C LEU A 19 -7.94 11.12 -7.31
N ALA A 20 -6.77 11.74 -7.45
CA ALA A 20 -5.98 11.73 -8.67
C ALA A 20 -5.24 10.39 -8.82
N LEU A 21 -5.96 9.27 -8.78
CA LEU A 21 -5.35 7.96 -8.85
C LEU A 21 -4.99 7.65 -10.30
N PRO A 22 -3.81 7.05 -10.57
CA PRO A 22 -3.50 6.53 -11.89
C PRO A 22 -4.63 5.60 -12.34
N SER A 23 -5.01 5.64 -13.61
CA SER A 23 -5.98 4.69 -14.17
C SER A 23 -5.40 3.30 -14.41
N SER A 24 -4.08 3.17 -14.27
CA SER A 24 -3.32 1.93 -14.43
C SER A 24 -2.15 1.91 -13.45
N ALA A 25 -1.75 0.72 -13.01
CA ALA A 25 -0.57 0.56 -12.18
C ALA A 25 0.70 1.02 -12.95
N PRO A 26 1.49 1.96 -12.42
CA PRO A 26 2.77 2.33 -13.01
C PRO A 26 3.84 1.24 -12.83
N HIS A 27 3.73 0.44 -11.76
CA HIS A 27 4.60 -0.70 -11.51
C HIS A 27 3.79 -2.00 -11.49
N THR A 28 4.21 -2.98 -12.28
CA THR A 28 3.58 -4.29 -12.34
C THR A 28 4.03 -5.17 -11.17
N ALA A 29 3.09 -5.82 -10.50
CA ALA A 29 3.36 -6.80 -9.45
C ALA A 29 2.26 -7.86 -9.47
N VAL A 30 2.14 -8.58 -10.59
CA VAL A 30 1.03 -9.51 -10.78
C VAL A 30 1.08 -10.60 -9.71
N SER A 31 -0.03 -10.81 -9.00
CA SER A 31 -0.19 -11.92 -8.06
C SER A 31 -1.65 -12.32 -7.95
N TYR A 32 -1.91 -13.60 -7.77
CA TYR A 32 -3.27 -14.16 -7.64
C TYR A 32 -3.52 -14.54 -6.19
N LEU A 33 -4.55 -13.97 -5.58
CA LEU A 33 -4.91 -14.18 -4.18
C LEU A 33 -6.26 -14.92 -4.11
N GLY A 34 -6.27 -16.01 -3.35
CA GLY A 34 -7.42 -16.90 -3.30
C GLY A 34 -7.80 -17.40 -4.70
N SER A 35 -9.10 -17.49 -4.98
CA SER A 35 -9.64 -18.02 -6.24
C SER A 35 -10.12 -16.95 -7.22
N GLY A 36 -10.02 -15.66 -6.90
CA GLY A 36 -10.71 -14.64 -7.70
C GLY A 36 -10.22 -13.21 -7.60
N ILE A 37 -9.09 -12.97 -6.94
CA ILE A 37 -8.49 -11.64 -6.82
C ILE A 37 -7.12 -11.62 -7.50
N GLU A 38 -6.94 -10.66 -8.40
CA GLU A 38 -5.66 -10.34 -9.00
C GLU A 38 -5.15 -9.02 -8.43
N LEU A 39 -3.93 -9.02 -7.93
CA LEU A 39 -3.12 -7.81 -7.81
C LEU A 39 -2.51 -7.54 -9.18
N CYS A 40 -2.84 -6.44 -9.84
CA CYS A 40 -2.26 -6.07 -11.13
C CYS A 40 -0.91 -5.35 -10.95
N GLY A 41 -0.79 -4.54 -9.90
CA GLY A 41 0.39 -3.73 -9.64
C GLY A 41 0.18 -2.69 -8.54
N TYR A 42 1.09 -1.72 -8.47
CA TYR A 42 1.11 -0.70 -7.42
C TYR A 42 1.67 0.65 -7.89
N ALA A 43 1.41 1.69 -7.09
CA ALA A 43 2.07 2.99 -7.15
C ALA A 43 2.51 3.43 -5.75
N LEU A 44 3.66 4.11 -5.67
CA LEU A 44 4.19 4.69 -4.43
C LEU A 44 4.12 6.21 -4.50
N SER A 45 3.85 6.86 -3.36
CA SER A 45 3.89 8.33 -3.28
C SER A 45 5.31 8.92 -3.31
N SER A 46 6.33 8.11 -3.01
CA SER A 46 7.74 8.50 -2.99
C SER A 46 8.63 7.27 -3.13
N ASP A 47 9.76 7.42 -3.81
CA ASP A 47 10.83 6.41 -3.91
C ASP A 47 11.96 6.64 -2.90
N GLU A 48 11.99 7.83 -2.28
CA GLU A 48 12.92 8.20 -1.21
C GLU A 48 12.15 8.35 0.10
N LEU A 49 12.49 7.51 1.08
CA LEU A 49 11.78 7.40 2.35
C LEU A 49 12.71 7.67 3.52
N ARG A 50 12.17 8.29 4.57
CA ARG A 50 12.85 8.55 5.84
C ARG A 50 12.05 7.93 7.00
N PRO A 51 12.70 7.68 8.15
CA PRO A 51 11.99 7.27 9.35
C PRO A 51 10.93 8.30 9.74
N GLY A 52 9.73 7.85 10.09
CA GLY A 52 8.60 8.71 10.42
C GLY A 52 7.78 9.21 9.22
N ASP A 53 8.21 8.94 7.98
CA ASP A 53 7.42 9.29 6.80
C ASP A 53 6.12 8.46 6.71
N VAL A 54 5.16 9.00 5.97
CA VAL A 54 3.97 8.26 5.55
C VAL A 54 4.10 7.94 4.06
N LEU A 55 4.24 6.66 3.74
CA LEU A 55 4.24 6.15 2.38
C LEU A 55 2.81 5.76 1.99
N THR A 56 2.24 6.41 0.97
CA THR A 56 0.99 5.92 0.38
C THR A 56 1.31 4.87 -0.68
N VAL A 57 0.84 3.64 -0.43
CA VAL A 57 0.92 2.52 -1.35
C VAL A 57 -0.46 2.37 -2.00
N THR A 58 -0.58 2.72 -3.28
CA THR A 58 -1.82 2.48 -4.03
C THR A 58 -1.72 1.13 -4.72
N LEU A 59 -2.57 0.20 -4.33
CA LEU A 59 -2.65 -1.14 -4.90
C LEU A 59 -3.70 -1.15 -6.01
N PHE A 60 -3.46 -1.91 -7.06
CA PHE A 60 -4.39 -2.03 -8.18
C PHE A 60 -4.94 -3.43 -8.21
N TRP A 61 -6.20 -3.56 -7.83
CA TRP A 61 -6.87 -4.85 -7.72
C TRP A 61 -7.86 -5.08 -8.83
N LYS A 62 -8.00 -6.33 -9.25
CA LYS A 62 -9.02 -6.76 -10.20
C LYS A 62 -9.68 -8.03 -9.69
N ARG A 63 -11.00 -8.11 -9.89
CA ARG A 63 -11.76 -9.32 -9.59
C ARG A 63 -11.86 -10.18 -10.86
N ASP A 64 -11.24 -11.35 -10.81
CA ASP A 64 -11.18 -12.31 -11.93
C ASP A 64 -11.93 -13.63 -11.65
N GLY A 65 -12.48 -13.79 -10.46
CA GLY A 65 -13.31 -14.93 -10.09
C GLY A 65 -14.48 -14.55 -9.16
N PRO A 66 -15.26 -15.54 -8.71
CA PRO A 66 -16.30 -15.30 -7.72
C PRO A 66 -15.67 -14.94 -6.38
N VAL A 67 -15.90 -13.69 -5.94
CA VAL A 67 -15.53 -13.20 -4.61
C VAL A 67 -16.82 -12.81 -3.90
N THR A 68 -17.24 -13.60 -2.93
CA THR A 68 -18.49 -13.38 -2.18
C THR A 68 -18.26 -12.93 -0.74
N GLU A 69 -17.00 -12.75 -0.36
CA GLU A 69 -16.58 -12.49 1.01
C GLU A 69 -15.73 -11.23 1.08
N ASP A 70 -15.75 -10.61 2.25
CA ASP A 70 -15.04 -9.37 2.51
C ASP A 70 -13.69 -9.67 3.18
N TYR A 71 -12.61 -9.26 2.54
CA TYR A 71 -11.25 -9.46 3.00
C TYR A 71 -10.63 -8.16 3.49
N THR A 72 -9.70 -8.30 4.43
CA THR A 72 -8.83 -7.22 4.89
C THR A 72 -7.51 -7.31 4.14
N ILE A 73 -7.03 -6.17 3.63
CA ILE A 73 -5.72 -6.07 2.99
C ILE A 73 -4.70 -5.67 4.06
N PHE A 74 -3.52 -6.28 3.99
CA PHE A 74 -2.35 -5.83 4.74
C PHE A 74 -1.26 -5.33 3.79
N VAL A 75 -0.56 -4.28 4.20
CA VAL A 75 0.67 -3.79 3.58
C VAL A 75 1.74 -3.74 4.66
N HIS A 76 2.84 -4.43 4.45
CA HIS A 76 3.91 -4.60 5.43
C HIS A 76 5.25 -4.11 4.89
N LEU A 77 6.03 -3.44 5.74
CA LEU A 77 7.42 -3.08 5.51
C LEU A 77 8.31 -3.89 6.43
N LEU A 78 9.09 -4.80 5.86
CA LEU A 78 9.95 -5.72 6.59
C LEU A 78 11.42 -5.54 6.25
N ASP A 79 12.32 -5.75 7.21
CA ASP A 79 13.75 -5.90 6.93
C ASP A 79 14.11 -7.33 6.47
N GLU A 80 15.41 -7.59 6.36
CA GLU A 80 15.97 -8.88 5.94
C GLU A 80 15.68 -9.98 6.99
N GLU A 81 15.62 -9.62 8.26
CA GLU A 81 15.28 -10.49 9.39
C GLU A 81 13.76 -10.69 9.59
N ASN A 82 12.92 -10.18 8.68
CA ASN A 82 11.45 -10.19 8.75
C ASN A 82 10.84 -9.40 9.92
N ARG A 83 11.56 -8.44 10.51
CA ARG A 83 11.03 -7.53 11.51
C ARG A 83 10.17 -6.46 10.85
N MET A 84 9.03 -6.16 11.48
CA MET A 84 8.09 -5.15 11.02
C MET A 84 8.55 -3.74 11.39
N TRP A 85 8.63 -2.85 10.39
CA TRP A 85 8.98 -1.44 10.55
C TRP A 85 7.87 -0.48 10.13
N GLY A 86 6.82 -1.00 9.50
CA GLY A 86 5.59 -0.28 9.19
C GLY A 86 4.54 -1.26 8.72
N GLN A 87 3.29 -1.05 9.11
CA GLN A 87 2.18 -1.85 8.62
C GLN A 87 0.91 -1.02 8.47
N HIS A 88 0.05 -1.43 7.56
CA HIS A 88 -1.31 -0.94 7.45
C HIS A 88 -2.23 -2.10 7.10
N ASP A 89 -3.23 -2.33 7.96
CA ASP A 89 -4.27 -3.32 7.78
C ASP A 89 -5.63 -2.64 7.69
N GLY A 90 -6.41 -2.97 6.66
CA GLY A 90 -7.75 -2.41 6.53
C GLY A 90 -8.55 -2.96 5.36
N PRO A 91 -9.88 -2.78 5.39
CA PRO A 91 -10.72 -3.11 4.24
C PRO A 91 -10.35 -2.22 3.03
N PRO A 92 -10.54 -2.72 1.80
CA PRO A 92 -10.26 -1.95 0.60
C PRO A 92 -11.06 -0.66 0.54
N LEU A 93 -10.46 0.37 -0.04
CA LEU A 93 -11.04 1.71 -0.18
C LEU A 93 -11.57 2.26 1.14
N MET A 94 -10.84 2.01 2.24
CA MET A 94 -11.24 2.38 3.60
C MET A 94 -12.64 1.88 3.99
N GLY A 95 -13.06 0.73 3.45
CA GLY A 95 -14.36 0.13 3.69
C GLY A 95 -15.49 0.65 2.80
N ALA A 96 -15.21 1.61 1.90
CA ALA A 96 -16.23 2.15 1.00
C ALA A 96 -16.67 1.12 -0.07
N TYR A 97 -15.80 0.19 -0.44
CA TYR A 97 -16.12 -0.82 -1.45
C TYR A 97 -15.45 -2.17 -1.15
N PRO A 98 -16.10 -3.00 -0.31
CA PRO A 98 -15.53 -4.26 0.16
C PRO A 98 -15.43 -5.32 -0.94
N THR A 99 -14.53 -6.30 -0.79
CA THR A 99 -14.16 -7.26 -1.85
C THR A 99 -15.33 -8.07 -2.39
N GLY A 100 -16.31 -8.44 -1.55
CA GLY A 100 -17.49 -9.20 -1.97
C GLY A 100 -18.41 -8.42 -2.92
N ARG A 101 -18.22 -7.10 -3.04
CA ARG A 101 -18.99 -6.23 -3.94
C ARG A 101 -18.23 -5.81 -5.19
N TRP A 102 -16.97 -6.20 -5.34
CA TRP A 102 -16.16 -5.81 -6.49
C TRP A 102 -16.79 -6.25 -7.80
N THR A 103 -16.85 -5.33 -8.75
CA THR A 103 -17.35 -5.62 -10.11
C THR A 103 -16.23 -6.25 -10.92
N GLY A 104 -16.52 -7.39 -11.56
CA GLY A 104 -15.54 -8.09 -12.40
C GLY A 104 -15.05 -7.23 -13.56
N GLY A 105 -13.76 -7.37 -13.89
CA GLY A 105 -13.13 -6.64 -15.00
C GLY A 105 -12.77 -5.18 -14.73
N LEU A 106 -13.17 -4.60 -13.60
CA LEU A 106 -12.71 -3.27 -13.18
C LEU A 106 -11.38 -3.38 -12.43
N VAL A 107 -10.44 -2.49 -12.76
CA VAL A 107 -9.23 -2.27 -11.98
C VAL A 107 -9.51 -1.19 -10.95
N LEU A 108 -9.38 -1.55 -9.67
CA LEU A 108 -9.69 -0.71 -8.52
C LEU A 108 -8.38 -0.22 -7.89
N PRO A 109 -8.09 1.10 -7.93
CA PRO A 109 -6.97 1.66 -7.19
C PRO A 109 -7.35 1.82 -5.71
N ASP A 110 -6.51 1.31 -4.82
CA ASP A 110 -6.78 1.18 -3.40
C ASP A 110 -5.61 1.72 -2.56
N PRO A 111 -5.70 2.97 -2.05
CA PRO A 111 -4.62 3.61 -1.32
C PRO A 111 -4.55 3.15 0.14
N HIS A 112 -3.36 2.72 0.55
CA HIS A 112 -3.01 2.39 1.93
C HIS A 112 -1.92 3.34 2.44
N ALA A 113 -2.22 4.08 3.51
CA ALA A 113 -1.27 4.98 4.15
C ALA A 113 -0.43 4.22 5.18
N LEU A 114 0.80 3.89 4.80
CA LEU A 114 1.74 3.15 5.61
C LEU A 114 2.63 4.12 6.40
N VAL A 115 2.50 4.12 7.72
CA VAL A 115 3.38 4.89 8.60
C VAL A 115 4.67 4.10 8.83
N ILE A 116 5.81 4.72 8.51
CA ILE A 116 7.15 4.15 8.74
C ILE A 116 7.58 4.53 10.16
N SER A 117 8.04 3.56 10.94
CA SER A 117 8.52 3.80 12.30
C SER A 117 9.62 4.88 12.32
N PRO A 118 9.58 5.84 13.26
CA PRO A 118 10.65 6.84 13.40
C PRO A 118 11.98 6.22 13.86
N GLU A 119 11.96 4.98 14.37
CA GLU A 119 13.14 4.21 14.76
C GLU A 119 13.74 3.39 13.63
N THR A 120 13.14 3.37 12.42
CA THR A 120 13.60 2.58 11.29
C THR A 120 15.04 2.93 10.89
N PRO A 121 16.00 1.99 10.94
CA PRO A 121 17.36 2.24 10.48
C PRO A 121 17.41 2.52 8.96
N PRO A 122 18.39 3.29 8.48
CA PRO A 122 18.64 3.38 7.05
C PRO A 122 19.00 2.00 6.48
N GLY A 123 18.43 1.65 5.32
CA GLY A 123 18.58 0.30 4.77
C GLY A 123 17.62 0.00 3.64
N ARG A 124 17.63 -1.27 3.19
CA ARG A 124 16.67 -1.82 2.24
C ARG A 124 15.59 -2.58 2.99
N TYR A 125 14.36 -2.40 2.55
CA TYR A 125 13.19 -3.03 3.17
C TYR A 125 12.28 -3.58 2.09
N ARG A 126 11.67 -4.72 2.35
CA ARG A 126 10.70 -5.36 1.45
C ARG A 126 9.32 -4.82 1.77
N LEU A 127 8.65 -4.33 0.73
CA LEU A 127 7.24 -3.94 0.78
C LEU A 127 6.40 -5.12 0.29
N LEU A 128 5.57 -5.65 1.18
CA LEU A 128 4.82 -6.89 0.99
C LEU A 128 3.33 -6.64 1.17
N VAL A 129 2.50 -7.38 0.43
CA VAL A 129 1.04 -7.25 0.47
C VAL A 129 0.37 -8.62 0.54
N GLY A 130 -0.83 -8.65 1.10
CA GLY A 130 -1.72 -9.79 0.97
C GLY A 130 -3.09 -9.50 1.56
N MET A 131 -3.89 -10.55 1.70
CA MET A 131 -5.25 -10.47 2.22
C MET A 131 -5.49 -11.53 3.30
N TYR A 132 -6.39 -11.24 4.23
CA TYR A 132 -6.87 -12.22 5.19
C TYR A 132 -8.36 -12.06 5.49
N ARG A 133 -8.93 -13.07 6.12
CA ARG A 133 -10.29 -13.08 6.64
C ARG A 133 -10.34 -12.51 8.05
N TRP A 134 -11.18 -11.50 8.28
CA TRP A 134 -11.46 -11.03 9.64
C TRP A 134 -12.73 -11.71 10.18
N PRO A 135 -12.75 -12.21 11.44
CA PRO A 135 -11.72 -12.07 12.48
C PRO A 135 -10.75 -13.26 12.60
N SER A 136 -10.81 -14.27 11.71
CA SER A 136 -9.98 -15.49 11.85
C SER A 136 -8.48 -15.27 11.60
N LEU A 137 -8.13 -14.16 10.95
CA LEU A 137 -6.77 -13.83 10.49
C LEU A 137 -6.16 -14.87 9.52
N GLU A 138 -7.01 -15.72 8.96
CA GLU A 138 -6.60 -16.69 7.94
C GLU A 138 -6.21 -15.95 6.66
N ARG A 139 -4.96 -16.14 6.23
CA ARG A 139 -4.43 -15.53 5.01
C ARG A 139 -4.99 -16.23 3.78
N LEU A 140 -5.28 -15.43 2.75
CA LEU A 140 -5.60 -15.98 1.44
C LEU A 140 -4.31 -16.50 0.79
N PRO A 141 -4.32 -17.72 0.22
CA PRO A 141 -3.20 -18.21 -0.58
C PRO A 141 -2.82 -17.20 -1.66
N ALA A 142 -1.54 -16.85 -1.76
CA ALA A 142 -1.05 -15.91 -2.78
C ALA A 142 -0.06 -16.60 -3.73
N TYR A 143 -0.23 -16.41 -5.03
CA TYR A 143 0.55 -17.07 -6.07
C TYR A 143 1.16 -16.07 -7.06
N ARG A 144 2.36 -16.41 -7.55
CA ARG A 144 3.00 -15.74 -8.68
C ARG A 144 2.35 -16.12 -10.00
N PRO A 145 2.55 -15.32 -11.06
CA PRO A 145 2.36 -15.79 -12.43
C PRO A 145 3.18 -17.07 -12.64
N GLY A 146 2.52 -18.16 -13.03
CA GLY A 146 3.14 -19.49 -13.14
C GLY A 146 2.82 -20.44 -11.98
N GLY A 147 2.13 -19.99 -10.93
CA GLY A 147 1.53 -20.86 -9.90
C GLY A 147 2.42 -21.18 -8.69
N GLU A 148 3.62 -20.61 -8.60
CA GLU A 148 4.43 -20.72 -7.38
C GLU A 148 3.78 -19.91 -6.25
N ARG A 149 3.56 -20.54 -5.09
CA ARG A 149 2.99 -19.86 -3.92
C ARG A 149 4.03 -18.95 -3.26
N TRP A 150 3.63 -17.75 -2.90
CA TRP A 150 4.45 -16.83 -2.11
C TRP A 150 4.64 -17.38 -0.69
N LEU A 151 5.82 -17.14 -0.10
CA LEU A 151 6.07 -17.46 1.30
C LEU A 151 5.12 -16.67 2.21
N ASP A 152 4.50 -17.36 3.18
CA ASP A 152 3.52 -16.80 4.13
C ASP A 152 2.35 -16.03 3.49
N ASP A 153 2.06 -16.33 2.22
CA ASP A 153 1.06 -15.63 1.41
C ASP A 153 1.27 -14.11 1.35
N ARG A 154 2.54 -13.70 1.31
CA ARG A 154 2.96 -12.31 1.17
C ARG A 154 3.55 -12.08 -0.21
N ALA A 155 2.79 -11.43 -1.09
CA ALA A 155 3.31 -11.01 -2.38
C ALA A 155 4.30 -9.85 -2.19
N LEU A 156 5.51 -9.98 -2.75
CA LEU A 156 6.50 -8.90 -2.77
C LEU A 156 6.11 -7.88 -3.84
N LEU A 157 5.92 -6.62 -3.45
CA LEU A 157 5.73 -5.52 -4.38
C LEU A 157 7.07 -5.03 -4.93
N THR A 158 7.98 -4.69 -4.01
CA THR A 158 9.32 -4.15 -4.32
C THR A 158 10.18 -4.09 -3.06
N GLU A 159 11.43 -3.70 -3.26
CA GLU A 159 12.28 -3.18 -2.19
C GLU A 159 12.28 -1.65 -2.21
N VAL A 160 12.14 -1.05 -1.04
CA VAL A 160 12.27 0.40 -0.84
C VAL A 160 13.52 0.71 -0.02
N ARG A 161 14.05 1.92 -0.21
CA ARG A 161 15.23 2.39 0.53
C ARG A 161 14.81 3.43 1.56
N ILE A 162 15.13 3.17 2.83
CA ILE A 162 15.07 4.17 3.89
C ILE A 162 16.44 4.85 3.97
N ILE A 163 16.47 6.17 3.84
CA ILE A 163 17.70 6.97 3.98
C ILE A 163 17.76 7.64 5.35
N ALA A 164 18.97 8.00 5.76
CA ALA A 164 19.17 8.72 7.01
C ALA A 164 18.43 10.08 6.98
N PRO A 165 17.92 10.55 8.13
CA PRO A 165 17.44 11.92 8.25
C PRO A 165 18.54 12.89 7.84
N VAL A 166 18.19 13.93 7.08
CA VAL A 166 19.15 15.01 6.81
C VAL A 166 19.43 15.67 8.16
N ARG A 167 20.66 15.54 8.66
CA ARG A 167 21.08 16.34 9.83
C ARG A 167 20.90 17.79 9.44
N ALA A 168 20.08 18.54 10.19
CA ALA A 168 20.13 19.99 10.12
C ALA A 168 21.58 20.38 10.39
N SER A 169 22.27 20.89 9.37
CA SER A 169 23.58 21.49 9.55
C SER A 169 23.39 22.58 10.59
N ASN A 170 24.25 22.63 11.62
CA ASN A 170 24.28 23.73 12.57
C ASN A 170 24.42 25.04 11.79
N LEU A 171 23.30 25.72 11.52
CA LEU A 171 23.31 27.12 11.17
C LEU A 171 23.74 27.83 12.44
N SER A 172 25.04 28.04 12.58
CA SER A 172 25.56 29.05 13.47
C SER A 172 24.81 30.35 13.13
N PRO A 173 24.13 31.01 14.08
CA PRO A 173 23.56 32.32 13.79
C PRO A 173 24.68 33.25 13.33
N PRO A 174 24.43 34.14 12.36
CA PRO A 174 25.43 35.11 11.94
C PRO A 174 25.86 35.95 13.16
N SER A 175 27.16 35.94 13.46
CA SER A 175 27.77 36.88 14.38
C SER A 175 27.67 38.27 13.74
N PHE A 176 26.84 39.15 14.29
CA PHE A 176 26.85 40.56 13.91
C PHE A 176 27.90 41.32 14.73
N PRO A 177 28.66 42.24 14.10
CA PRO A 177 29.61 43.12 14.79
C PRO A 177 28.93 44.19 15.64
#